data_AF-H0AA61-F1
#
_entry.id   AF-H0AA61-F1
#
_cell.length_a   1.000
_cell.length_b   1.000
_cell.length_c   1.000
_cell.angle_alpha   90.00
_cell.angle_beta   90.00
_cell.angle_gamma   90.00
#
_symmetry.space_group_name_H-M   'P 1'
#
loop_
_entity.id
_entity.type
_entity.pdbx_description
1 polymer ?
#
loop_
_entity_poly.entity_id
_entity_poly.type
_entity_poly.pdbx_seq_one_letter_code
_entity_poly.pdbx_strand_id
1 'polypeptide(L)' 'YSDRLPEGVQTKVKYKGPLKQIVSRLEGGLRSGISYCGAKDLGEAQKNAEFIEISDSTQSRNSHHAESL' A
#
# COMPACT_ATOMS: atom_id res chain seq x y z
N TYR A 1 -8.06 -19.64 33.36
CA TYR A 1 -8.36 -19.87 31.93
C TYR A 1 -9.81 -19.46 31.73
N SER A 2 -10.18 -18.35 31.09
CA SER A 2 -9.77 -17.89 29.76
C SER A 2 -9.87 -16.37 29.69
N ASP A 3 -8.75 -15.67 29.78
CA ASP A 3 -8.65 -14.24 29.53
C ASP A 3 -8.46 -14.03 28.02
N ARG A 4 -9.57 -14.05 27.27
CA ARG A 4 -9.56 -13.84 25.82
C ARG A 4 -9.93 -12.39 25.56
N LEU A 5 -8.92 -11.53 25.59
CA LEU A 5 -9.01 -10.17 25.07
C LEU A 5 -9.33 -10.26 23.57
N PRO A 6 -10.38 -9.59 23.08
CA PRO A 6 -10.71 -9.62 21.67
C PRO A 6 -9.66 -8.82 20.87
N GLU A 7 -8.87 -9.54 20.05
CA GLU A 7 -7.83 -8.97 19.16
C GLU A 7 -8.42 -8.35 17.87
N GLY A 8 -9.73 -8.47 17.66
CA GLY A 8 -10.41 -8.06 16.43
C GLY A 8 -11.56 -7.09 16.66
N VAL A 9 -11.73 -6.16 15.72
CA VAL A 9 -12.86 -5.22 15.67
C VAL A 9 -13.76 -5.60 14.49
N GLN A 10 -15.08 -5.60 14.69
CA GLN A 10 -16.04 -5.80 13.61
C GLN A 10 -16.41 -4.46 12.98
N THR A 11 -16.25 -4.32 11.67
CA THR A 11 -16.66 -3.13 10.93
C THR A 11 -17.21 -3.49 9.56
N LYS A 12 -18.06 -2.61 9.02
CA LYS A 12 -18.57 -2.72 7.66
C LYS A 12 -17.76 -1.83 6.75
N VAL A 13 -17.34 -2.35 5.60
CA VAL A 13 -16.67 -1.59 4.55
C VAL A 13 -17.60 -1.41 3.35
N LYS A 14 -17.46 -0.29 2.64
CA LYS A 14 -18.20 -0.04 1.39
C LYS A 14 -17.81 -1.07 0.34
N TYR A 15 -18.78 -1.48 -0.48
CA TYR A 15 -18.51 -2.34 -1.64
C TYR A 15 -17.59 -1.61 -2.63
N LYS A 16 -16.49 -2.26 -3.02
CA LYS A 16 -15.44 -1.68 -3.87
C LYS A 16 -15.51 -2.12 -5.34
N GLY A 17 -16.62 -2.74 -5.75
CA GLY A 17 -16.76 -3.27 -7.10
C GLY A 17 -16.16 -4.67 -7.29
N PRO A 18 -16.04 -5.13 -8.54
CA PRO A 18 -15.52 -6.45 -8.86
C PRO A 18 -14.07 -6.66 -8.44
N LEU A 19 -13.75 -7.82 -7.88
CA LEU A 19 -12.40 -8.19 -7.42
C LEU A 19 -11.33 -7.97 -8.49
N LYS A 20 -11.63 -8.34 -9.74
CA LYS A 20 -10.71 -8.20 -10.88
C LYS A 20 -10.19 -6.77 -11.03
N GLN A 21 -11.05 -5.76 -10.87
CA GLN A 21 -10.65 -4.36 -11.02
C GLN A 21 -9.67 -3.92 -9.93
N ILE A 22 -9.93 -4.35 -8.68
CA ILE A 22 -9.06 -4.05 -7.54
C ILE A 22 -7.69 -4.69 -7.74
N VAL A 23 -7.67 -5.98 -8.12
CA VAL A 23 -6.41 -6.70 -8.36
C VAL A 23 -5.62 -6.08 -9.50
N SER A 24 -6.25 -5.73 -10.62
CA SER A 24 -5.56 -5.07 -11.74
C SER A 24 -4.99 -3.71 -11.35
N ARG A 25 -5.68 -2.93 -10.50
CA ARG A 25 -5.17 -1.65 -9.98
C ARG A 25 -3.92 -1.86 -9.11
N LEU A 26 -3.96 -2.83 -8.20
CA LEU A 26 -2.84 -3.17 -7.32
C LEU A 26 -1.64 -3.68 -8.12
N GLU A 27 -1.88 -4.56 -9.10
CA GLU A 27 -0.85 -5.07 -10.01
C GLU A 27 -0.20 -3.93 -10.81
N GLY A 28 -1.00 -2.99 -11.34
CA GLY A 28 -0.49 -1.84 -12.06
C GLY A 28 0.41 -0.95 -11.20
N GLY A 29 0.02 -0.70 -9.94
CA GLY A 29 0.86 0.04 -8.98
C GLY A 29 2.15 -0.69 -8.65
N LEU A 30 2.09 -2.00 -8.42
CA LEU A 30 3.26 -2.83 -8.15
C LEU A 30 4.25 -2.82 -9.31
N ARG A 31 3.78 -2.98 -10.55
CA ARG A 31 4.62 -2.92 -11.76
C ARG A 31 5.28 -1.56 -11.94
N SER A 32 4.55 -0.47 -11.66
CA SER A 32 5.13 0.88 -11.67
C SER A 32 6.25 1.02 -10.63
N GLY A 33 6.05 0.50 -9.42
CA GLY A 33 7.07 0.50 -8.36
C GLY A 33 8.33 -0.28 -8.76
N ILE A 34 8.17 -1.48 -9.31
CA ILE A 34 9.28 -2.30 -9.82
C ILE A 34 10.09 -1.53 -10.87
N SER A 35 9.41 -0.81 -11.78
CA SER A 35 10.08 0.01 -12.78
C SER A 35 10.85 1.19 -12.17
N TYR A 36 10.35 1.82 -11.10
CA TYR A 36 11.06 2.91 -10.42
C TYR A 36 12.32 2.43 -9.68
N CYS A 37 12.34 1.17 -9.23
CA CYS A 37 13.53 0.51 -8.70
C CYS A 37 14.52 0.08 -9.81
N GLY A 38 14.26 0.40 -11.09
CA GLY A 38 15.12 0.01 -12.21
C GLY A 38 15.15 -1.50 -12.44
N ALA A 39 14.09 -2.22 -12.06
CA ALA A 39 14.02 -3.67 -12.11
C ALA A 39 12.98 -4.15 -13.15
N LYS A 40 13.18 -5.35 -13.68
CA LYS A 40 12.25 -6.00 -14.63
C LYS A 40 11.35 -7.03 -13.96
N ASP A 41 11.76 -7.54 -12.80
CA ASP A 41 11.01 -8.50 -12.00
C ASP A 41 11.15 -8.24 -10.50
N LEU A 42 10.44 -9.04 -9.70
CA LEU A 42 10.42 -8.90 -8.25
C LEU A 42 11.79 -9.21 -7.60
N GLY A 43 12.54 -10.16 -8.15
CA GLY A 43 13.84 -10.55 -7.61
C GLY A 43 14.89 -9.46 -7.84
N GLU A 44 14.89 -8.83 -9.01
CA GLU A 44 15.69 -7.64 -9.28
C GLU A 44 15.26 -6.46 -8.40
N ALA A 45 13.95 -6.23 -8.25
CA ALA A 45 13.44 -5.13 -7.42
C ALA A 45 13.88 -5.28 -5.97
N GLN A 46 13.81 -6.48 -5.40
CA GLN A 46 14.26 -6.74 -4.02
C GLN A 46 15.78 -6.52 -3.83
N LYS A 47 16.58 -6.72 -4.87
CA LYS A 47 18.03 -6.49 -4.82
C LYS A 47 18.42 -5.02 -5.03
N ASN A 48 17.68 -4.31 -5.88
CA ASN A 48 18.01 -2.96 -6.31
C ASN A 48 17.31 -1.86 -5.48
N ALA A 49 16.22 -2.19 -4.78
CA ALA A 49 15.45 -1.20 -4.04
C ALA A 49 16.24 -0.61 -2.88
N GLU A 50 16.32 0.72 -2.85
CA GLU A 50 16.84 1.48 -1.72
C GLU A 50 15.70 2.24 -1.04
N PHE A 51 15.74 2.27 0.29
CA PHE A 51 14.75 2.97 1.11
C PHE A 51 15.42 4.10 1.86
N ILE A 52 14.73 5.24 1.94
CA ILE A 52 15.17 6.41 2.67
C ILE A 52 14.19 6.66 3.80
N GLU A 53 14.70 6.88 5.00
CA GLU A 53 13.89 7.28 6.14
C GLU A 53 13.36 8.70 5.94
N ILE A 54 12.07 8.89 6.21
CA ILE A 54 11.40 10.18 6.06
C ILE A 54 10.81 10.63 7.39
N SER A 55 10.79 11.94 7.62
CA SER A 55 10.09 12.53 8.77
C SER A 55 8.57 12.47 8.60
N ASP A 56 7.83 12.55 9.70
CA ASP A 56 6.35 12.62 9.71
C ASP A 56 5.80 13.75 8.81
N SER A 57 6.51 14.88 8.77
CA SER A 57 6.15 16.03 7.93
C SER A 57 6.18 15.70 6.43
N THR A 58 7.06 14.78 6.03
CA THR A 58 7.18 14.31 4.65
C THR A 58 6.11 13.28 4.33
N GLN A 59 5.75 12.41 5.27
CA GLN A 59 4.66 11.43 5.10
C GLN A 59 3.31 12.12 4.86
N SER A 60 3.01 13.18 5.62
CA SER A 60 1.81 14.00 5.42
C SER A 60 1.79 14.64 4.01
N ARG A 61 2.92 15.16 3.55
CA ARG A 61 3.05 15.79 2.22
C ARG A 61 2.96 14.81 1.05
N ASN A 62 3.39 13.57 1.22
CA ASN A 62 3.38 12.54 0.17
C ASN A 62 2.02 11.82 0.07
N SER A 63 1.12 12.09 1.00
CA SER A 63 -0.27 11.65 0.89
C SER A 63 -1.02 12.52 -0.12
N HIS A 64 -2.11 12.01 -0.71
CA HIS A 64 -2.99 12.85 -1.54
C HIS A 64 -3.38 14.08 -0.72
N HIS A 65 -2.97 15.26 -1.18
CA HIS A 65 -3.53 16.53 -0.71
C HIS A 65 -4.96 16.58 -1.25
N ALA A 66 -5.86 15.84 -0.61
CA ALA A 66 -7.27 16.10 -0.77
C ALA A 66 -7.47 17.45 -0.09
N GLU A 67 -7.46 18.51 -0.89
CA GLU A 67 -8.16 19.73 -0.52
C GLU A 67 -9.53 19.30 0.04
N SER A 68 -9.71 19.61 1.32
CA SER A 68 -10.98 19.47 2.00
C SER A 68 -12.00 20.37 1.29
N LEU A 69 -12.93 19.76 0.59
CA LEU A 69 -14.28 20.27 0.41
C LEU A 69 -15.25 19.30 1.08
#